data_AF-A0A2E5E235-F1
#
_entry.id   AF-A0A2E5E235-F1
#
_cell.length_a   1.000
_cell.length_b   1.000
_cell.length_c   1.000
_cell.angle_alpha   90.00
_cell.angle_beta   90.00
_cell.angle_gamma   90.00
#
_symmetry.space_group_name_H-M   'P 1'
#
loop_
_entity.id
_entity.type
_entity.pdbx_description
1 polymer ?
#
loop_
_entity_poly.entity_id
_entity_poly.type
_entity_poly.pdbx_seq_one_letter_code
_entity_poly.pdbx_strand_id
1 'polypeptide(L)'
;MSDVPPRNRVLAQVLHEMLAAREQAATWVEGDAEFDPESKRLMGVMNQGDKETVATFAAWVESIQDDLPITVSSSDGGRNWTLDIDTDGFKELDKSDQEMLEAMSFLLFSGPEPAGSNRVVEQLMDLGLPDKLRRDLSDG
;
A
#
# COMPACT_ATOMS: atom_id res chain seq x y z
N MET A 1 -2.12 -2.77 26.66
CA MET A 1 -1.61 -1.70 25.77
C MET A 1 -1.02 -2.41 24.57
N SER A 2 -1.26 -1.95 23.35
CA SER A 2 -0.69 -2.61 22.16
C SER A 2 0.83 -2.59 22.28
N ASP A 3 1.48 -3.76 22.29
CA ASP A 3 2.93 -3.95 22.38
C ASP A 3 3.63 -3.61 21.04
N VAL A 4 2.92 -3.02 20.08
CA VAL A 4 3.46 -2.60 18.79
C VAL A 4 4.49 -1.47 18.99
N PRO A 5 5.70 -1.60 18.42
CA PRO A 5 6.75 -0.59 18.48
C PRO A 5 6.30 0.81 18.04
N PRO A 6 6.88 1.88 18.59
CA PRO A 6 6.46 3.25 18.28
C PRO A 6 6.51 3.59 16.79
N ARG A 7 7.52 3.13 16.03
CA ARG A 7 7.63 3.41 14.59
C ARG A 7 6.54 2.69 13.80
N ASN A 8 6.30 1.42 14.11
CA ASN A 8 5.24 0.62 13.50
C ASN A 8 3.87 1.26 13.74
N ARG A 9 3.64 1.79 14.96
CA ARG A 9 2.38 2.50 15.27
C ARG A 9 2.20 3.77 14.43
N VAL A 10 3.26 4.55 14.22
CA VAL A 10 3.22 5.73 13.36
C VAL A 10 2.93 5.33 11.90
N LEU A 11 3.61 4.29 11.40
CA LEU A 11 3.35 3.79 10.05
C LEU A 11 1.91 3.27 9.91
N ALA A 12 1.40 2.50 10.87
CA ALA A 12 0.02 2.02 10.87
C ALA A 12 -0.97 3.19 10.83
N GLN A 13 -0.73 4.26 11.60
CA GLN A 13 -1.56 5.47 11.55
C GLN A 13 -1.56 6.09 10.15
N VAL A 14 -0.40 6.22 9.50
CA VAL A 14 -0.31 6.75 8.13
C VAL A 14 -1.07 5.88 7.13
N LEU A 15 -0.98 4.55 7.26
CA LEU A 15 -1.74 3.62 6.42
C LEU A 15 -3.26 3.74 6.64
N HIS A 16 -3.71 3.95 7.87
CA HIS A 16 -5.13 4.22 8.16
C HIS A 16 -5.61 5.56 7.58
N GLU A 17 -4.78 6.60 7.63
CA GLU A 17 -5.07 7.88 6.99
C GLU A 17 -5.18 7.74 5.45
N MET A 18 -4.26 6.97 4.86
CA MET A 18 -4.27 6.61 3.44
C MET A 18 -5.52 5.81 3.04
N LEU A 19 -5.99 4.91 3.90
CA LEU A 19 -7.21 4.13 3.68
C LEU A 19 -8.46 5.02 3.75
N ALA A 20 -8.55 5.87 4.76
CA ALA A 20 -9.66 6.80 4.93
C ALA A 20 -9.78 7.78 3.74
N ALA A 21 -8.66 8.25 3.18
CA ALA A 21 -8.65 9.08 1.98
C ALA A 21 -9.24 8.34 0.76
N ARG A 22 -8.93 7.04 0.59
CA ARG A 22 -9.47 6.21 -0.50
C ARG A 22 -10.96 5.89 -0.32
N GLU A 23 -11.44 5.77 0.91
CA GLU A 23 -12.87 5.63 1.19
C GLU A 23 -13.67 6.90 0.84
N GLN A 24 -13.09 8.07 1.13
CA GLN A 24 -13.68 9.35 0.72
C GLN A 24 -13.70 9.49 -0.81
N ALA A 25 -12.60 9.10 -1.49
CA ALA A 25 -12.55 9.09 -2.94
C ALA A 25 -13.60 8.16 -3.56
N ALA A 26 -13.80 6.95 -3.00
CA ALA A 26 -14.84 6.02 -3.43
C ALA A 26 -16.23 6.66 -3.37
N THR A 27 -16.53 7.26 -2.22
CA THR A 27 -17.83 7.90 -1.96
C THR A 27 -18.09 9.04 -2.95
N TRP A 28 -17.06 9.81 -3.29
CA TRP A 28 -17.15 10.89 -4.28
C TRP A 28 -17.43 10.36 -5.70
N VAL A 29 -16.74 9.30 -6.13
CA VAL A 29 -16.96 8.66 -7.44
C VAL A 29 -18.39 8.13 -7.57
N GLU A 30 -18.92 7.53 -6.50
CA GLU A 30 -20.27 6.97 -6.47
C GLU A 30 -21.35 8.06 -6.45
N GLY A 31 -21.19 9.09 -5.61
CA GLY A 31 -22.23 10.07 -5.31
C GLY A 31 -22.28 11.30 -6.23
N ASP A 32 -21.14 11.90 -6.55
CA ASP A 32 -21.07 13.26 -7.10
C ASP A 32 -20.34 13.37 -8.43
N ALA A 33 -19.67 12.32 -8.88
CA ALA A 33 -18.89 12.41 -10.10
C ALA A 33 -19.76 12.29 -11.37
N GLU A 34 -19.61 13.23 -12.31
CA GLU A 34 -20.20 13.22 -13.67
C GLU A 34 -19.49 12.22 -14.61
N PHE A 35 -19.13 11.04 -14.10
CA PHE A 35 -18.56 9.97 -14.91
C PHE A 35 -19.65 9.17 -15.60
N ASP A 36 -19.34 8.68 -16.81
CA ASP A 36 -20.17 7.67 -17.45
C ASP A 36 -20.14 6.35 -16.65
N PRO A 37 -21.13 5.47 -16.81
CA PRO A 37 -21.25 4.25 -16.02
C PRO A 37 -20.02 3.33 -16.08
N GLU A 38 -19.32 3.27 -17.22
CA GLU A 38 -18.15 2.41 -17.37
C GLU A 38 -16.94 3.00 -16.65
N SER A 39 -16.73 4.31 -16.75
CA SER A 39 -15.71 5.01 -15.97
C SER A 39 -15.93 4.83 -14.46
N LYS A 40 -17.17 4.97 -13.97
CA LYS A 40 -17.50 4.70 -12.55
C LYS A 40 -17.16 3.27 -12.16
N ARG A 41 -17.49 2.29 -13.00
CA ARG A 41 -17.20 0.88 -12.75
C ARG A 41 -15.69 0.64 -12.67
N LEU A 42 -14.92 1.16 -13.61
CA LEU A 42 -13.46 1.00 -13.65
C LEU A 42 -12.79 1.67 -12.46
N MET A 43 -13.15 2.91 -12.15
CA MET A 43 -12.64 3.63 -10.97
C MET A 43 -13.00 2.93 -9.67
N GLY A 44 -14.22 2.36 -9.57
CA GLY A 44 -14.62 1.55 -8.42
C GLY A 44 -13.76 0.31 -8.23
N VAL A 45 -13.45 -0.42 -9.31
CA VAL A 45 -12.56 -1.61 -9.25
C VAL A 45 -11.14 -1.20 -8.85
N MET A 46 -10.60 -0.14 -9.46
CA MET A 46 -9.26 0.36 -9.12
C MET A 46 -9.17 0.79 -7.66
N ASN A 47 -10.11 1.60 -7.20
CA ASN A 47 -10.13 2.09 -5.82
C ASN A 47 -10.30 0.94 -4.80
N GLN A 48 -11.06 -0.10 -5.16
CA GLN A 48 -11.18 -1.29 -4.31
C GLN A 48 -9.83 -2.03 -4.20
N GLY A 49 -9.10 -2.21 -5.30
CA GLY A 49 -7.76 -2.80 -5.29
C GLY A 49 -6.77 -1.99 -4.45
N ASP A 50 -6.82 -0.66 -4.56
CA ASP A 50 -6.01 0.24 -3.74
C ASP A 50 -6.32 0.11 -2.25
N LYS A 51 -7.61 0.02 -1.88
CA LYS A 51 -8.03 -0.18 -0.49
C LYS A 51 -7.54 -1.51 0.07
N GLU A 52 -7.68 -2.59 -0.69
CA GLU A 52 -7.21 -3.93 -0.30
C GLU A 52 -5.69 -3.98 -0.11
N THR A 53 -4.95 -3.32 -1.01
CA THR A 53 -3.49 -3.18 -0.92
C THR A 53 -3.08 -2.45 0.36
N VAL A 54 -3.67 -1.28 0.64
CA VAL A 54 -3.36 -0.52 1.87
C VAL A 54 -3.76 -1.29 3.13
N ALA A 55 -4.93 -1.94 3.13
CA ALA A 55 -5.40 -2.73 4.27
C ALA A 55 -4.49 -3.93 4.55
N THR A 56 -3.96 -4.57 3.51
CA THR A 56 -3.00 -5.68 3.64
C THR A 56 -1.72 -5.23 4.35
N PHE A 57 -1.16 -4.09 3.96
CA PHE A 57 0.01 -3.54 4.63
C PHE A 57 -0.29 -3.08 6.06
N ALA A 58 -1.45 -2.45 6.30
CA ALA A 58 -1.85 -2.03 7.63
C ALA A 58 -1.95 -3.22 8.60
N ALA A 59 -2.60 -4.30 8.16
CA ALA A 59 -2.73 -5.52 8.96
C ALA A 59 -1.37 -6.16 9.25
N TRP A 60 -0.45 -6.16 8.28
CA TRP A 60 0.91 -6.67 8.50
C TRP A 60 1.69 -5.82 9.51
N VAL A 61 1.71 -4.49 9.37
CA VAL A 61 2.39 -3.58 10.31
C VAL A 61 1.84 -3.69 11.72
N GLU A 62 0.54 -3.93 11.87
CA GLU A 62 -0.09 -4.14 13.18
C GLU A 62 0.22 -5.51 13.80
N SER A 63 0.61 -6.49 12.97
CA SER A 63 0.96 -7.84 13.41
C SER A 63 2.42 -8.00 13.83
N ILE A 64 3.32 -7.15 13.31
CA ILE A 64 4.76 -7.27 13.55
C ILE A 64 5.14 -6.69 14.93
N GLN A 65 5.83 -7.51 15.73
CA GLN A 65 6.26 -7.16 17.08
C GLN A 65 7.63 -6.49 17.12
N ASP A 66 8.46 -6.77 16.13
CA ASP A 66 9.79 -6.19 15.98
C ASP A 66 9.70 -4.77 15.40
N ASP A 67 10.58 -3.88 15.85
CA ASP A 67 10.62 -2.50 15.39
C ASP A 67 11.11 -2.46 13.95
N LEU A 68 10.28 -1.94 13.05
CA LEU A 68 10.65 -1.84 11.65
C LEU A 68 11.78 -0.81 11.48
N PRO A 69 12.77 -1.09 10.62
CA PRO A 69 13.92 -0.22 10.38
C PRO A 69 13.53 0.92 9.43
N ILE A 70 12.56 1.75 9.84
CA ILE A 70 11.93 2.74 8.97
C ILE A 70 11.92 4.13 9.59
N THR A 71 11.82 5.14 8.73
CA THR A 71 11.42 6.49 9.09
C THR A 71 10.31 6.94 8.16
N VAL A 72 9.20 7.38 8.72
CA VAL A 72 8.08 7.96 7.97
C VAL A 72 8.13 9.47 8.12
N SER A 73 8.07 10.18 7.01
CA SER A 73 8.14 11.64 6.99
C SER A 73 7.17 12.23 5.97
N SER A 74 6.82 13.51 6.16
CA SER A 74 6.02 14.27 5.22
C SER A 74 6.52 15.71 5.18
N SER A 75 6.74 16.22 3.97
CA SER A 75 7.24 17.58 3.75
C SER A 75 6.11 18.62 3.62
N ASP A 76 4.86 18.19 3.53
CA ASP A 76 3.70 19.02 3.19
C ASP A 76 2.52 18.89 4.17
N GLY A 77 2.80 18.42 5.39
CA GLY A 77 1.81 18.32 6.45
C GLY A 77 0.87 17.13 6.32
N GLY A 78 1.36 16.02 5.76
CA GLY A 78 0.66 14.73 5.69
C GLY A 78 -0.09 14.48 4.39
N ARG A 79 0.13 15.29 3.33
CA ARG A 79 -0.50 15.07 2.02
C ARG A 79 0.30 14.08 1.19
N ASN A 80 1.62 14.20 1.23
CA ASN A 80 2.56 13.24 0.66
C ASN A 80 3.42 12.68 1.78
N TRP A 81 3.48 11.35 1.84
CA TRP A 81 4.30 10.62 2.79
C TRP A 81 5.46 9.96 2.07
N THR A 82 6.62 9.99 2.72
CA THR A 82 7.84 9.30 2.30
C THR A 82 8.22 8.27 3.34
N LEU A 83 8.68 7.11 2.86
CA LEU A 83 9.14 6.00 3.67
C LEU A 83 10.62 5.74 3.38
N ASP A 84 11.46 6.06 4.35
CA ASP A 84 12.89 5.75 4.29
C ASP A 84 13.15 4.45 5.05
N ILE A 85 13.87 3.52 4.42
CA ILE A 85 14.23 2.22 5.01
C ILE A 85 15.72 2.24 5.37
N ASP A 86 16.03 2.01 6.64
CA ASP A 86 17.40 1.80 7.09
C ASP A 86 17.94 0.47 6.56
N THR A 87 18.98 0.54 5.72
CA THR A 87 19.49 -0.60 4.96
C THR A 87 20.11 -1.67 5.86
N ASP A 88 20.67 -1.30 7.01
CA ASP A 88 21.28 -2.27 7.90
C ASP A 88 20.23 -3.01 8.72
N GLY A 89 19.27 -2.30 9.32
CA GLY A 89 18.13 -2.95 9.97
C GLY A 89 17.28 -3.78 9.00
N PHE A 90 17.15 -3.36 7.74
CA PHE A 90 16.42 -4.13 6.71
C PHE A 90 16.99 -5.53 6.50
N LYS A 91 18.32 -5.68 6.49
CA LYS A 91 18.98 -6.99 6.28
C LYS A 91 18.77 -7.95 7.46
N GLU A 92 18.44 -7.43 8.63
CA GLU A 92 18.17 -8.21 9.84
C GLU A 92 16.73 -8.74 9.88
N LEU A 93 15.82 -8.19 9.07
CA LEU A 93 14.46 -8.69 8.93
C LEU A 93 14.45 -10.06 8.25
N ASP A 94 13.42 -10.86 8.50
CA ASP A 94 13.21 -12.07 7.73
C ASP A 94 12.81 -11.74 6.28
N LYS A 95 12.92 -12.74 5.38
CA LYS A 95 12.65 -12.54 3.96
C LYS A 95 11.21 -12.09 3.68
N SER A 96 10.25 -12.54 4.47
CA SER A 96 8.85 -12.18 4.30
C SER A 96 8.63 -10.71 4.63
N ASP A 97 9.20 -10.25 5.73
CA ASP A 97 9.10 -8.84 6.16
C ASP A 97 9.91 -7.92 5.23
N GLN A 98 11.04 -8.37 4.71
CA GLN A 98 11.77 -7.67 3.64
C GLN A 98 10.88 -7.48 2.40
N GLU A 99 10.25 -8.56 1.92
CA GLU A 99 9.37 -8.50 0.74
C GLU A 99 8.17 -7.56 0.97
N MET A 100 7.54 -7.62 2.15
CA MET A 100 6.44 -6.74 2.53
C MET A 100 6.87 -5.27 2.59
N LEU A 101 8.02 -4.98 3.20
CA LEU A 101 8.51 -3.62 3.36
C LEU A 101 8.94 -2.99 2.02
N GLU A 102 9.61 -3.75 1.15
CA GLU A 102 9.94 -3.32 -0.22
C GLU A 102 8.67 -3.07 -1.05
N ALA A 103 7.71 -4.01 -1.01
CA ALA A 103 6.46 -3.89 -1.75
C ALA A 103 5.66 -2.67 -1.30
N MET A 104 5.57 -2.43 0.01
CA MET A 104 4.89 -1.26 0.57
C MET A 104 5.57 0.03 0.13
N SER A 105 6.91 0.09 0.20
CA SER A 105 7.68 1.25 -0.24
C SER A 105 7.41 1.57 -1.70
N PHE A 106 7.49 0.56 -2.57
CA PHE A 106 7.24 0.70 -4.00
C PHE A 106 5.80 1.11 -4.32
N LEU A 107 4.81 0.37 -3.80
CA LEU A 107 3.40 0.55 -4.18
C LEU A 107 2.74 1.77 -3.54
N LEU A 108 3.13 2.17 -2.32
CA LEU A 108 2.43 3.22 -1.56
C LEU A 108 3.25 4.50 -1.35
N PHE A 109 4.58 4.42 -1.37
CA PHE A 109 5.47 5.54 -1.00
C PHE A 109 6.42 5.97 -2.13
N SER A 110 6.18 5.54 -3.37
CA SER A 110 7.01 5.85 -4.54
C SER A 110 8.48 5.44 -4.37
N GLY A 111 8.72 4.37 -3.62
CA GLY A 111 10.03 3.74 -3.47
C GLY A 111 10.52 3.09 -4.77
N PRO A 112 11.78 2.62 -4.80
CA PRO A 112 12.31 1.90 -5.94
C PRO A 112 11.58 0.57 -6.16
N GLU A 113 11.61 0.07 -7.39
CA GLU A 113 11.16 -1.29 -7.70
C GLU A 113 12.00 -2.31 -6.91
N PRO A 114 11.38 -3.34 -6.28
CA PRO A 114 12.12 -4.35 -5.55
C PRO A 114 13.15 -5.08 -6.40
N ALA A 115 14.25 -5.50 -5.78
CA ALA A 115 15.31 -6.21 -6.49
C ALA A 115 14.90 -7.66 -6.78
N GLY A 116 14.49 -7.95 -8.02
CA GLY A 116 14.09 -9.29 -8.45
C GLY A 116 12.60 -9.59 -8.20
N SER A 117 12.23 -10.87 -8.21
CA SER A 117 10.83 -11.28 -8.02
C SER A 117 10.41 -11.07 -6.57
N ASN A 118 9.54 -10.09 -6.31
CA ASN A 118 8.91 -9.86 -5.02
C ASN A 118 7.47 -10.39 -5.08
N ARG A 119 7.20 -11.44 -4.29
CA ARG A 119 5.92 -12.16 -4.33
C ARG A 119 4.74 -11.30 -3.89
N VAL A 120 4.98 -10.34 -3.01
CA VAL A 120 3.96 -9.42 -2.50
C VAL A 120 3.57 -8.44 -3.61
N VAL A 121 4.54 -7.89 -4.35
CA VAL A 121 4.25 -7.03 -5.51
C VAL A 121 3.48 -7.81 -6.58
N GLU A 122 3.91 -9.02 -6.93
CA GLU A 122 3.22 -9.87 -7.91
C GLU A 122 1.76 -10.14 -7.50
N GLN A 123 1.50 -10.37 -6.21
CA GLN A 123 0.14 -10.61 -5.71
C GLN A 123 -0.73 -9.35 -5.69
N LEU A 124 -0.16 -8.20 -5.32
CA LEU A 124 -0.91 -6.98 -5.08
C LEU A 124 -1.11 -6.13 -6.35
N MET A 125 -0.20 -6.18 -7.33
CA MET A 125 -0.38 -5.43 -8.60
C MET A 125 -1.61 -5.89 -9.40
N ASP A 126 -2.03 -7.14 -9.23
CA ASP A 126 -3.21 -7.68 -9.90
C ASP A 126 -4.54 -7.22 -9.26
N LEU A 127 -4.46 -6.64 -8.05
CA LEU A 127 -5.61 -6.07 -7.36
C LEU A 127 -6.03 -4.76 -8.03
N GLY A 128 -7.31 -4.65 -8.35
CA GLY A 128 -7.85 -3.46 -9.01
C GLY A 128 -7.62 -3.38 -10.52
N LEU A 129 -6.95 -4.36 -11.13
CA LEU A 129 -6.92 -4.50 -12.59
C LEU A 129 -8.26 -5.08 -13.10
N PRO A 130 -8.91 -4.44 -14.09
CA PRO A 130 -10.05 -5.02 -14.79
C PRO A 130 -9.70 -6.37 -15.40
N ASP A 131 -10.64 -7.34 -15.37
CA ASP A 131 -10.40 -8.72 -15.82
C ASP A 131 -9.82 -8.83 -17.23
N LYS A 132 -10.14 -7.91 -18.14
CA LYS A 132 -9.53 -7.87 -19.48
C LYS A 132 -8.03 -7.56 -19.43
N LEU A 133 -7.65 -6.53 -18.67
CA LEU A 133 -6.25 -6.14 -18.49
C LEU A 133 -5.46 -7.20 -17.72
N ARG A 134 -6.08 -7.83 -16.71
CA ARG A 134 -5.45 -8.95 -15.99
C ARG A 134 -5.13 -10.12 -16.93
N ARG A 135 -6.07 -10.50 -17.82
CA ARG A 135 -5.85 -11.57 -18.81
C ARG A 135 -4.76 -11.22 -19.81
N ASP A 136 -4.75 -9.99 -20.32
CA ASP A 136 -3.75 -9.52 -21.28
C ASP A 136 -2.32 -9.52 -20.69
N LEU A 137 -2.17 -9.34 -19.37
CA LEU A 137 -0.89 -9.43 -18.66
C LEU A 137 -0.50 -10.88 -18.30
N SER A 138 -1.47 -11.77 -18.13
CA SER A 138 -1.24 -13.18 -17.77
C SER A 138 -0.79 -14.03 -18.97
N ASP A 139 -1.17 -13.62 -20.18
CA ASP A 139 -0.93 -14.33 -21.44
C ASP A 139 0.33 -13.82 -22.20
N GLY A 140 1.10 -12.91 -21.58
CA GLY A 140 2.28 -12.23 -22.15
C GLY A 140 3.63 -12.85 -21.82
#